data_AF-A0A428IZH3-F1
#
_entry.id   AF-A0A428IZH3-F1
#
_cell.length_a   1.000
_cell.length_b   1.000
_cell.length_c   1.000
_cell.angle_alpha   90.00
_cell.angle_beta   90.00
_cell.angle_gamma   90.00
#
_symmetry.space_group_name_H-M   'P 1'
#
loop_
_entity.id
_entity.type
_entity.pdbx_description
1 polymer ?
#
loop_
_entity_poly.entity_id
_entity_poly.type
_entity_poly.pdbx_seq_one_letter_code
_entity_poly.pdbx_strand_id
1 'polypeptide(L)'
;MHPMSEPLFPQYLLWIWFTLTALSVAYVALDMFTRTPEMKVMKWGWVLVTLYTGPVGLLIYWFSCREPAPGTHEQFVAPLWKQTVGSTIHCLAGDATGIIAAAIITSWLRLPMGIDIWVEYAAGFLFGLLIFQALFMKDMLGGSYSKAIQASFYPEWVSMNAVMAGMIPTMVILMTRDMTAMEPASVRFWGIMSLATLVGALTAYPINWWLVKKQLKHGMGTERALGKGGPPPERATDPAITAYTAASAAHMRVAADASAPGGQHATGHHNMGGQHISASRKAAVALLSLLLLAVGYYLAAQYGDLSMRPGMPMDAMPGMDMPGHQM
;
A
#
# COMPACT_ATOMS: atom_id res chain seq x y z
N MET A 1 9.05 42.98 10.32
CA MET A 1 9.43 41.56 10.45
C MET A 1 8.24 40.84 11.04
N HIS A 2 7.39 40.25 10.20
CA HIS A 2 6.35 39.36 10.70
C HIS A 2 7.02 38.17 11.40
N PRO A 3 6.49 37.68 12.53
CA PRO A 3 6.99 36.45 13.11
C PRO A 3 6.83 35.37 12.06
N MET A 4 7.94 34.75 11.64
CA MET A 4 7.86 33.50 10.88
C MET A 4 6.96 32.59 11.71
N SER A 5 5.84 32.17 11.14
CA SER A 5 5.01 31.13 11.73
C SER A 5 5.93 30.00 12.15
N GLU A 6 5.87 29.60 13.43
CA GLU A 6 6.62 28.46 13.94
C GLU A 6 6.45 27.28 12.96
N PRO A 7 7.54 26.65 12.50
CA PRO A 7 7.45 25.58 11.53
C PRO A 7 6.58 24.45 12.09
N LEU A 8 5.64 23.97 11.28
CA LEU A 8 4.61 22.99 11.70
C LEU A 8 5.22 21.73 12.35
N PHE A 9 6.42 21.36 11.91
CA PHE A 9 7.27 20.39 12.60
C PHE A 9 8.63 21.01 12.93
N PRO A 10 9.05 21.00 14.21
CA PRO A 10 10.41 21.36 14.58
C PRO A 10 11.44 20.47 13.88
N GLN A 11 12.54 21.06 13.43
CA GLN A 11 13.54 20.34 12.62
C GLN A 11 14.16 19.14 13.36
N TYR A 12 14.35 19.24 14.68
CA TYR A 12 14.87 18.13 15.48
C TYR A 12 13.94 16.90 15.46
N LEU A 13 12.62 17.12 15.43
CA LEU A 13 11.63 16.04 15.38
C LEU A 13 11.74 15.26 14.08
N LEU A 14 11.94 15.97 12.96
CA LEU A 14 12.15 15.35 11.65
C LEU A 14 13.45 14.53 11.61
N TRP A 15 14.55 15.05 12.16
CA TRP A 15 15.80 14.29 12.24
C TRP A 15 15.68 13.03 13.11
N ILE A 16 14.95 13.10 14.23
CA ILE A 16 14.63 11.93 15.04
C ILE A 16 13.82 10.92 14.22
N TRP A 17 12.75 11.38 13.55
CA TRP A 17 11.91 10.53 12.70
C TRP A 17 12.72 9.83 11.60
N PHE A 18 13.58 10.55 10.89
CA PHE A 18 14.40 9.98 9.81
C PHE A 18 15.52 9.08 10.31
N THR A 19 16.09 9.36 11.49
CA THR A 19 17.04 8.46 12.14
C THR A 19 16.35 7.13 12.49
N LEU A 20 15.18 7.20 13.11
CA LEU A 20 14.39 6.00 13.42
C LEU A 20 13.91 5.27 12.15
N THR A 21 13.61 6.01 11.08
CA THR A 21 13.27 5.46 9.76
C THR A 21 14.45 4.67 9.19
N ALA A 22 15.67 5.22 9.21
CA ALA A 22 16.86 4.52 8.73
C ALA A 22 17.12 3.22 9.50
N LEU A 23 17.00 3.25 10.83
CA LEU A 23 17.11 2.05 11.67
C LEU A 23 16.01 1.03 11.37
N SER A 24 14.77 1.50 11.17
CA SER A 24 13.61 0.67 10.83
C SER A 24 13.79 -0.03 9.49
N VAL A 25 14.22 0.71 8.46
CA VAL A 25 14.50 0.16 7.13
C VAL A 25 15.61 -0.88 7.19
N ALA A 26 16.70 -0.59 7.91
CA ALA A 26 17.81 -1.53 8.06
C ALA A 26 17.35 -2.84 8.73
N TYR A 27 16.52 -2.74 9.79
CA TYR A 27 15.96 -3.91 10.45
C TYR A 27 15.03 -4.71 9.53
N VAL A 28 14.06 -4.05 8.88
CA VAL A 28 13.10 -4.70 7.99
C VAL A 28 13.82 -5.36 6.82
N ALA A 29 14.78 -4.69 6.19
CA ALA A 29 15.58 -5.26 5.11
C ALA A 29 16.35 -6.50 5.59
N LEU A 30 17.05 -6.41 6.73
CA LEU A 30 17.79 -7.54 7.27
C LEU A 30 16.88 -8.75 7.52
N ASP A 31 15.76 -8.58 8.21
CA ASP A 31 14.84 -9.69 8.50
C ASP A 31 14.17 -10.23 7.22
N MET A 32 13.72 -9.37 6.30
CA MET A 32 13.12 -9.76 5.02
C MET A 32 14.06 -10.60 4.16
N PHE A 33 15.34 -10.23 4.07
CA PHE A 33 16.27 -10.92 3.18
C PHE A 33 17.01 -12.10 3.84
N THR A 34 16.87 -12.30 5.16
CA THR A 34 17.55 -13.40 5.87
C THR A 34 16.62 -14.40 6.55
N ARG A 35 15.43 -14.00 6.98
CA ARG A 35 14.55 -14.83 7.84
C ARG A 35 13.17 -15.03 7.25
N THR A 36 12.51 -13.94 6.82
CA THR A 36 11.10 -14.02 6.44
C THR A 36 10.93 -14.45 4.98
N PRO A 37 10.21 -15.55 4.68
CA PRO A 37 10.13 -16.18 3.36
C PRO A 37 9.08 -15.52 2.44
N GLU A 38 8.98 -14.20 2.44
CA GLU A 38 8.04 -13.43 1.62
C GLU A 38 8.50 -13.37 0.14
N MET A 39 7.57 -13.14 -0.78
CA MET A 39 7.84 -13.02 -2.22
C MET A 39 8.85 -11.90 -2.53
N LYS A 40 9.75 -12.11 -3.50
CA LYS A 40 10.82 -11.15 -3.87
C LYS A 40 10.35 -9.71 -4.07
N VAL A 41 9.27 -9.50 -4.82
CA VAL A 41 8.71 -8.15 -5.06
C VAL A 41 8.17 -7.55 -3.75
N MET A 42 7.52 -8.37 -2.93
CA MET A 42 6.99 -7.94 -1.63
C MET A 42 8.08 -7.63 -0.60
N LYS A 43 9.25 -8.29 -0.65
CA LYS A 43 10.41 -7.92 0.17
C LYS A 43 10.82 -6.48 -0.09
N TRP A 44 10.92 -6.09 -1.37
CA TRP A 44 11.18 -4.68 -1.74
C TRP A 44 10.01 -3.76 -1.37
N GLY A 45 8.77 -4.21 -1.54
CA GLY A 45 7.60 -3.46 -1.11
C GLY A 45 7.63 -3.09 0.38
N TRP A 46 7.99 -4.02 1.26
CA TRP A 46 8.16 -3.78 2.68
C TRP A 46 9.29 -2.80 3.00
N VAL A 47 10.42 -2.90 2.30
CA VAL A 47 11.54 -1.96 2.46
C VAL A 47 11.12 -0.54 2.07
N LEU A 48 10.47 -0.38 0.91
CA LEU A 48 10.04 0.93 0.41
C LEU A 48 8.95 1.54 1.28
N VAL A 49 7.93 0.78 1.66
CA VAL A 49 6.89 1.33 2.54
C VAL A 49 7.46 1.68 3.91
N THR A 50 8.39 0.90 4.46
CA THR A 50 9.08 1.27 5.71
C THR A 50 9.91 2.55 5.53
N LEU A 51 10.52 2.75 4.36
CA LEU A 51 11.23 3.99 4.04
C LEU A 51 10.29 5.20 4.00
N TYR A 52 9.07 5.02 3.51
CA TYR A 52 8.07 6.10 3.43
C TYR A 52 7.40 6.37 4.78
N THR A 53 7.13 5.33 5.56
CA THR A 53 6.27 5.40 6.77
C THR A 53 7.05 5.31 8.07
N GLY A 54 8.37 5.11 7.99
CA GLY A 54 9.27 5.10 9.14
C GLY A 54 8.95 4.00 10.15
N PRO A 55 9.08 4.29 11.46
CA PRO A 55 8.83 3.32 12.54
C PRO A 55 7.43 2.71 12.54
N VAL A 56 6.44 3.42 12.00
CA VAL A 56 5.09 2.89 11.87
C VAL A 56 5.07 1.70 10.90
N GLY A 57 5.79 1.80 9.79
CA GLY A 57 5.98 0.68 8.85
C GLY A 57 6.63 -0.54 9.50
N LEU A 58 7.66 -0.33 10.32
CA LEU A 58 8.30 -1.39 11.11
C LEU A 58 7.31 -2.08 12.07
N LEU A 59 6.51 -1.31 12.81
CA LEU A 59 5.53 -1.89 13.73
C LEU A 59 4.48 -2.72 12.97
N ILE A 60 3.97 -2.20 11.87
CA ILE A 60 3.02 -2.92 11.01
C ILE A 60 3.67 -4.20 10.47
N TYR A 61 4.90 -4.12 9.97
CA TYR A 61 5.67 -5.28 9.49
C TYR A 61 5.80 -6.36 10.57
N TRP A 62 6.18 -5.96 11.80
CA TRP A 62 6.39 -6.87 12.91
C TRP A 62 5.14 -7.68 13.26
N PHE A 63 3.96 -7.04 13.27
CA PHE A 63 2.72 -7.70 13.66
C PHE A 63 2.00 -8.41 12.52
N SER A 64 2.32 -8.09 11.26
CA SER A 64 1.55 -8.57 10.12
C SER A 64 2.31 -9.53 9.20
N CYS A 65 3.63 -9.40 9.05
CA CYS A 65 4.41 -10.14 8.04
C CYS A 65 5.59 -10.92 8.64
N ARG A 66 6.32 -10.35 9.62
CA ARG A 66 7.51 -11.01 10.17
C ARG A 66 7.23 -12.45 10.61
N GLU A 67 8.01 -13.40 10.10
CA GLU A 67 7.87 -14.81 10.48
C GLU A 67 8.19 -15.01 11.98
N PRO A 68 7.23 -15.41 12.83
CA PRO A 68 7.47 -15.55 14.27
C PRO A 68 8.42 -16.71 14.62
N ALA A 69 8.26 -17.84 13.91
CA ALA A 69 9.09 -19.02 14.04
C ALA A 69 9.28 -19.70 12.66
N PRO A 70 10.39 -20.41 12.42
CA PRO A 70 10.65 -21.03 11.12
C PRO A 70 9.50 -21.95 10.68
N GLY A 71 8.95 -21.69 9.49
CA GLY A 71 7.87 -22.50 8.91
C GLY A 71 6.46 -22.06 9.31
N THR A 72 6.29 -20.96 10.04
CA THR A 72 4.96 -20.49 10.49
C THR A 72 4.44 -19.28 9.70
N HIS A 73 5.18 -18.76 8.73
CA HIS A 73 4.82 -17.53 8.01
C HIS A 73 3.43 -17.61 7.37
N GLU A 74 3.12 -18.71 6.67
CA GLU A 74 1.87 -18.92 5.93
C GLU A 74 0.64 -18.85 6.85
N GLN A 75 0.72 -19.51 8.02
CA GLN A 75 -0.33 -19.47 9.03
C GLN A 75 -0.40 -18.09 9.68
N PHE A 76 0.76 -17.46 9.92
CA PHE A 76 0.83 -16.16 10.54
C PHE A 76 0.16 -15.08 9.67
N VAL A 77 0.35 -15.10 8.36
CA VAL A 77 -0.22 -14.09 7.43
C VAL A 77 -1.63 -14.41 6.95
N ALA A 78 -2.17 -15.60 7.23
CA ALA A 78 -3.50 -16.05 6.79
C ALA A 78 -4.69 -15.14 7.20
N PRO A 79 -4.72 -14.50 8.39
CA PRO A 79 -5.82 -13.62 8.77
C PRO A 79 -6.08 -12.49 7.75
N LEU A 80 -7.36 -12.21 7.48
CA LEU A 80 -7.77 -11.23 6.45
C LEU A 80 -7.15 -9.85 6.66
N TRP A 81 -7.02 -9.40 7.91
CA TRP A 81 -6.42 -8.09 8.19
C TRP A 81 -4.95 -8.04 7.77
N LYS A 82 -4.19 -9.13 7.95
CA LYS A 82 -2.80 -9.24 7.50
C LYS A 82 -2.72 -9.33 5.98
N GLN A 83 -3.56 -10.14 5.37
CA GLN A 83 -3.69 -10.18 3.90
C GLN A 83 -4.00 -8.79 3.32
N THR A 84 -4.86 -8.02 3.99
CA THR A 84 -5.19 -6.64 3.62
C THR A 84 -4.00 -5.70 3.80
N VAL A 85 -3.24 -5.83 4.89
CA VAL A 85 -1.99 -5.09 5.07
C VAL A 85 -1.05 -5.38 3.90
N GLY A 86 -0.79 -6.65 3.56
CA GLY A 86 0.07 -7.00 2.42
C GLY A 86 -0.39 -6.36 1.10
N SER A 87 -1.68 -6.43 0.82
CA SER A 87 -2.29 -5.81 -0.36
C SER A 87 -2.11 -4.28 -0.38
N THR A 88 -2.22 -3.64 0.78
CA THR A 88 -2.03 -2.19 0.95
C THR A 88 -0.57 -1.81 0.80
N ILE A 89 0.36 -2.55 1.42
CA ILE A 89 1.81 -2.36 1.29
C ILE A 89 2.23 -2.47 -0.17
N HIS A 90 1.72 -3.48 -0.89
CA HIS A 90 2.04 -3.69 -2.29
C HIS A 90 1.62 -2.51 -3.18
N CYS A 91 0.40 -2.00 -2.96
CA CYS A 91 -0.11 -0.81 -3.64
C CYS A 91 0.74 0.43 -3.32
N LEU A 92 0.91 0.69 -2.03
CA LEU A 92 1.55 1.90 -1.52
C LEU A 92 3.03 1.97 -1.90
N ALA A 93 3.71 0.81 -1.95
CA ALA A 93 5.10 0.74 -2.40
C ALA A 93 5.25 1.30 -3.81
N GLY A 94 4.40 0.89 -4.75
CA GLY A 94 4.43 1.40 -6.11
C GLY A 94 3.92 2.83 -6.22
N ASP A 95 2.70 3.09 -5.73
CA ASP A 95 2.03 4.39 -5.87
C ASP A 95 2.87 5.52 -5.28
N ALA A 96 3.35 5.38 -4.03
CA ALA A 96 4.16 6.40 -3.38
C ALA A 96 5.52 6.60 -4.06
N THR A 97 6.13 5.54 -4.61
CA THR A 97 7.38 5.69 -5.38
C THR A 97 7.16 6.55 -6.62
N GLY A 98 6.09 6.28 -7.38
CA GLY A 98 5.75 7.04 -8.58
C GLY A 98 5.38 8.49 -8.26
N ILE A 99 4.61 8.72 -7.19
CA ILE A 99 4.27 10.07 -6.69
C ILE A 99 5.53 10.84 -6.31
N ILE A 100 6.41 10.27 -5.47
CA ILE A 100 7.63 10.96 -5.02
C ILE A 100 8.56 11.26 -6.19
N ALA A 101 8.72 10.32 -7.12
CA ALA A 101 9.54 10.53 -8.32
C ALA A 101 8.98 11.66 -9.19
N ALA A 102 7.65 11.71 -9.39
CA ALA A 102 6.99 12.79 -10.10
C ALA A 102 7.18 14.12 -9.39
N ALA A 103 6.90 14.20 -8.09
CA ALA A 103 7.05 15.40 -7.27
C ALA A 103 8.47 16.00 -7.36
N ILE A 104 9.51 15.15 -7.37
CA ILE A 104 10.89 15.62 -7.56
C ILE A 104 11.06 16.26 -8.94
N ILE A 105 10.59 15.60 -10.00
CA ILE A 105 10.73 16.09 -11.38
C ILE A 105 9.92 17.38 -11.59
N THR A 106 8.68 17.41 -11.15
CA THR A 106 7.77 18.56 -11.29
C THR A 106 8.23 19.74 -10.44
N SER A 107 8.92 19.49 -9.31
CA SER A 107 9.54 20.56 -8.52
C SER A 107 10.62 21.32 -9.30
N TRP A 108 11.42 20.63 -10.12
CA TRP A 108 12.41 21.27 -10.99
C TRP A 108 11.78 22.05 -12.13
N LEU A 109 10.60 21.62 -12.60
CA LEU A 109 9.79 22.32 -13.59
C LEU A 109 8.96 23.48 -13.01
N ARG A 110 8.91 23.60 -11.67
CA ARG A 110 8.12 24.58 -10.91
C ARG A 110 6.65 24.61 -11.34
N LEU A 111 6.07 23.42 -11.56
CA LEU A 111 4.65 23.32 -11.90
C LEU A 111 3.77 23.81 -10.74
N PRO A 112 2.58 24.36 -11.04
CA PRO A 112 1.60 24.66 -10.01
C PRO A 112 1.05 23.37 -9.38
N MET A 113 0.82 23.39 -8.08
CA MET A 113 0.37 22.26 -7.27
C MET A 113 -0.86 21.56 -7.87
N GLY A 114 -1.81 22.32 -8.42
CA GLY A 114 -3.02 21.77 -9.04
C GLY A 114 -2.74 20.90 -10.27
N ILE A 115 -1.69 21.19 -11.06
CA ILE A 115 -1.26 20.34 -12.18
C ILE A 115 -0.42 19.18 -11.65
N ASP A 116 0.48 19.49 -10.71
CA ASP A 116 1.42 18.54 -10.12
C ASP A 116 0.71 17.31 -9.52
N ILE A 117 -0.37 17.53 -8.75
CA ILE A 117 -1.20 16.45 -8.17
C ILE A 117 -1.66 15.42 -9.22
N TRP A 118 -2.05 15.86 -10.42
CA TRP A 118 -2.53 14.95 -11.46
C TRP A 118 -1.38 14.25 -12.19
N VAL A 119 -0.23 14.90 -12.30
CA VAL A 119 1.01 14.27 -12.79
C VAL A 119 1.47 13.20 -11.80
N GLU A 120 1.51 13.52 -10.51
CA GLU A 120 1.79 12.59 -9.41
C GLU A 120 0.80 11.42 -9.38
N TYR A 121 -0.51 11.69 -9.53
CA TYR A 121 -1.53 10.66 -9.60
C TYR A 121 -1.25 9.69 -10.76
N ALA A 122 -1.00 10.23 -11.96
CA ALA A 122 -0.75 9.41 -13.14
C ALA A 122 0.55 8.60 -13.00
N ALA A 123 1.63 9.22 -12.51
CA ALA A 123 2.91 8.57 -12.31
C ALA A 123 2.84 7.48 -11.23
N GLY A 124 2.20 7.77 -10.09
CA GLY A 124 1.92 6.81 -9.02
C GLY A 124 1.16 5.61 -9.55
N PHE A 125 0.01 5.85 -10.19
CA PHE A 125 -0.82 4.79 -10.74
C PHE A 125 -0.09 3.93 -11.77
N LEU A 126 0.64 4.55 -12.71
CA LEU A 126 1.38 3.81 -13.74
C LEU A 126 2.53 3.01 -13.14
N PHE A 127 3.26 3.55 -12.17
CA PHE A 127 4.35 2.84 -11.53
C PHE A 127 3.84 1.69 -10.64
N GLY A 128 2.78 1.93 -9.86
CA GLY A 128 2.07 0.90 -9.11
C GLY A 128 1.57 -0.22 -10.00
N LEU A 129 0.83 0.11 -11.05
CA LEU A 129 0.25 -0.87 -11.98
C LEU A 129 1.31 -1.66 -12.75
N LEU A 130 2.27 -0.97 -13.40
CA LEU A 130 3.19 -1.61 -14.34
C LEU A 130 4.36 -2.30 -13.63
N ILE A 131 4.88 -1.71 -12.57
CA ILE A 131 6.07 -2.24 -11.89
C ILE A 131 5.66 -3.15 -10.74
N PHE A 132 4.84 -2.68 -9.80
CA PHE A 132 4.53 -3.47 -8.60
C PHE A 132 3.46 -4.53 -8.87
N GLN A 133 2.28 -4.14 -9.36
CA GLN A 133 1.18 -5.09 -9.59
C GLN A 133 1.49 -6.07 -10.70
N ALA A 134 1.80 -5.59 -11.91
CA ALA A 134 1.90 -6.46 -13.07
C ALA A 134 3.09 -7.42 -13.00
N LEU A 135 4.24 -7.02 -12.45
CA LEU A 135 5.37 -7.96 -12.26
C LEU A 135 5.05 -9.04 -11.23
N PHE A 136 4.40 -8.69 -10.12
CA PHE A 136 3.99 -9.67 -9.11
C PHE A 136 2.94 -10.65 -9.67
N MET A 137 1.91 -10.11 -10.34
CA MET A 137 0.83 -10.90 -10.92
C MET A 137 1.29 -11.77 -12.09
N LYS A 138 2.32 -11.35 -12.83
CA LYS A 138 2.91 -12.14 -13.92
C LYS A 138 3.40 -13.50 -13.43
N ASP A 139 4.09 -13.54 -12.29
CA ASP A 139 4.63 -14.80 -11.73
C ASP A 139 3.50 -15.68 -11.19
N MET A 140 2.42 -15.08 -10.68
CA MET A 140 1.23 -15.82 -10.22
C MET A 140 0.35 -16.36 -11.36
N LEU A 141 0.25 -15.65 -12.49
CA LEU A 141 -0.66 -15.99 -13.60
C LEU A 141 0.01 -16.81 -14.72
N GLY A 142 1.16 -17.43 -14.46
CA GLY A 142 1.85 -18.27 -15.44
C GLY A 142 2.54 -17.47 -16.57
N GLY A 143 2.95 -16.24 -16.31
CA GLY A 143 3.95 -15.52 -17.11
C GLY A 143 3.42 -14.45 -18.08
N SER A 144 2.10 -14.29 -18.26
CA SER A 144 1.53 -13.30 -19.19
C SER A 144 1.37 -11.91 -18.55
N TYR A 145 2.29 -11.00 -18.89
CA TYR A 145 2.30 -9.63 -18.37
C TYR A 145 1.05 -8.82 -18.79
N SER A 146 0.55 -8.98 -20.01
CA SER A 146 -0.67 -8.30 -20.45
C SER A 146 -1.91 -8.73 -19.66
N LYS A 147 -2.03 -10.02 -19.33
CA LYS A 147 -3.13 -10.51 -18.48
C LYS A 147 -2.98 -10.00 -17.05
N ALA A 148 -1.75 -9.91 -16.55
CA ALA A 148 -1.46 -9.33 -15.23
C ALA A 148 -1.93 -7.86 -15.15
N ILE A 149 -1.60 -7.03 -16.15
CA ILE A 149 -2.10 -5.63 -16.20
C ILE A 149 -3.63 -5.61 -16.21
N GLN A 150 -4.28 -6.39 -17.08
CA GLN A 150 -5.74 -6.39 -17.20
C GLN A 150 -6.42 -6.83 -15.89
N ALA A 151 -5.87 -7.83 -15.21
CA ALA A 151 -6.39 -8.33 -13.94
C ALA A 151 -6.18 -7.32 -12.80
N SER A 152 -5.05 -6.63 -12.78
CA SER A 152 -4.68 -5.69 -11.71
C SER A 152 -5.19 -4.26 -11.90
N PHE A 153 -5.61 -3.87 -13.11
CA PHE A 153 -6.01 -2.49 -13.41
C PHE A 153 -7.12 -1.98 -12.49
N TYR A 154 -8.24 -2.70 -12.41
CA TYR A 154 -9.39 -2.27 -11.61
C TYR A 154 -9.06 -2.22 -10.10
N PRO A 155 -8.49 -3.27 -9.49
CA PRO A 155 -8.10 -3.22 -8.09
C PRO A 155 -7.10 -2.11 -7.77
N GLU A 156 -6.15 -1.85 -8.67
CA GLU A 156 -5.15 -0.81 -8.46
C GLU A 156 -5.75 0.58 -8.54
N TRP A 157 -6.56 0.83 -9.57
CA TRP A 157 -7.16 2.15 -9.79
C TRP A 157 -8.07 2.58 -8.63
N VAL A 158 -8.91 1.66 -8.12
CA VAL A 158 -9.78 1.94 -6.97
C VAL A 158 -8.97 2.16 -5.69
N SER A 159 -7.87 1.41 -5.49
CA SER A 159 -6.96 1.62 -4.35
C SER A 159 -6.22 2.94 -4.44
N MET A 160 -5.68 3.29 -5.62
CA MET A 160 -4.98 4.54 -5.88
C MET A 160 -5.87 5.77 -5.64
N ASN A 161 -7.14 5.72 -6.06
CA ASN A 161 -8.13 6.75 -5.72
C ASN A 161 -8.21 6.99 -4.20
N ALA A 162 -8.22 5.92 -3.41
CA ALA A 162 -8.29 6.01 -1.96
C ALA A 162 -6.96 6.48 -1.34
N VAL A 163 -5.80 6.06 -1.88
CA VAL A 163 -4.49 6.58 -1.48
C VAL A 163 -4.44 8.10 -1.68
N MET A 164 -4.78 8.56 -2.88
CA MET A 164 -4.72 9.99 -3.23
C MET A 164 -5.78 10.81 -2.51
N ALA A 165 -6.94 10.24 -2.18
CA ALA A 165 -7.90 10.91 -1.32
C ALA A 165 -7.35 11.29 0.06
N GLY A 166 -6.40 10.51 0.60
CA GLY A 166 -5.70 10.82 1.84
C GLY A 166 -4.46 11.69 1.64
N MET A 167 -3.67 11.39 0.61
CA MET A 167 -2.42 12.11 0.33
C MET A 167 -2.65 13.56 -0.09
N ILE A 168 -3.55 13.81 -1.05
CA ILE A 168 -3.79 15.16 -1.61
C ILE A 168 -4.08 16.22 -0.52
N PRO A 169 -5.11 16.06 0.34
CA PRO A 169 -5.39 17.06 1.36
C PRO A 169 -4.24 17.19 2.37
N THR A 170 -3.57 16.08 2.72
CA THR A 170 -2.43 16.13 3.64
C THR A 170 -1.27 16.95 3.06
N MET A 171 -0.93 16.72 1.79
CA MET A 171 0.16 17.43 1.12
C MET A 171 -0.18 18.91 0.94
N VAL A 172 -1.31 19.21 0.28
CA VAL A 172 -1.67 20.58 -0.10
C VAL A 172 -1.85 21.47 1.13
N ILE A 173 -2.59 21.02 2.15
CA ILE A 173 -2.87 21.83 3.35
C ILE A 173 -1.59 22.11 4.13
N LEU A 174 -0.70 21.12 4.27
CA LEU A 174 0.53 21.29 5.04
C LEU A 174 1.58 22.10 4.27
N MET A 175 1.72 21.90 2.96
CA MET A 175 2.64 22.68 2.12
C MET A 175 2.19 24.14 1.99
N THR A 176 0.88 24.42 2.02
CA THR A 176 0.36 25.81 2.05
C THR A 176 0.81 26.58 3.29
N ARG A 177 1.01 25.88 4.41
CA ARG A 177 1.47 26.52 5.66
C ARG A 177 2.98 26.70 5.72
N ASP A 178 3.73 25.94 4.93
CA ASP A 178 5.18 25.99 4.86
C ASP A 178 5.66 25.61 3.45
N MET A 179 5.82 26.62 2.60
CA MET A 179 6.25 26.47 1.21
C MET A 179 7.66 25.86 1.08
N THR A 180 8.49 25.95 2.13
CA THR A 180 9.80 25.28 2.12
C THR A 180 9.67 23.76 2.08
N ALA A 181 8.49 23.23 2.41
CA ALA A 181 8.17 21.82 2.30
C ALA A 181 7.76 21.37 0.88
N MET A 182 7.72 22.28 -0.10
CA MET A 182 7.54 21.93 -1.53
C MET A 182 8.87 21.63 -2.23
N GLU A 183 10.00 21.87 -1.56
CA GLU A 183 11.33 21.67 -2.15
C GLU A 183 11.91 20.31 -1.72
N PRO A 184 12.25 19.40 -2.64
CA PRO A 184 12.83 18.10 -2.28
C PRO A 184 14.16 18.16 -1.53
N ALA A 185 14.86 19.29 -1.60
CA ALA A 185 16.09 19.54 -0.83
C ALA A 185 15.80 19.80 0.67
N SER A 186 14.56 20.12 1.02
CA SER A 186 14.13 20.38 2.39
C SER A 186 13.75 19.09 3.10
N VAL A 187 14.21 18.94 4.34
CA VAL A 187 13.79 17.82 5.21
C VAL A 187 12.28 17.83 5.49
N ARG A 188 11.63 18.99 5.37
CA ARG A 188 10.19 19.14 5.58
C ARG A 188 9.36 18.52 4.46
N PHE A 189 9.85 18.59 3.22
CA PHE A 189 9.22 17.89 2.08
C PHE A 189 9.07 16.41 2.41
N TRP A 190 10.17 15.77 2.79
CA TRP A 190 10.17 14.35 3.15
C TRP A 190 9.26 14.05 4.35
N GLY A 191 9.17 14.97 5.32
CA GLY A 191 8.27 14.84 6.47
C GLY A 191 6.80 14.83 6.07
N ILE A 192 6.39 15.77 5.20
CA ILE A 192 5.03 15.83 4.65
C ILE A 192 4.75 14.60 3.79
N MET A 193 5.67 14.20 2.91
CA MET A 193 5.49 13.00 2.08
C MET A 193 5.30 11.75 2.96
N SER A 194 6.10 11.59 4.01
CA SER A 194 5.98 10.49 4.96
C SER A 194 4.61 10.44 5.65
N LEU A 195 4.14 11.60 6.14
CA LEU A 195 2.82 11.73 6.77
C LEU A 195 1.69 11.51 5.76
N ALA A 196 1.79 12.07 4.56
CA ALA A 196 0.81 11.88 3.50
C ALA A 196 0.70 10.41 3.11
N THR A 197 1.81 9.70 2.95
CA THR A 197 1.81 8.26 2.68
C THR A 197 1.15 7.45 3.80
N LEU A 198 1.35 7.83 5.08
CA LEU A 198 0.64 7.21 6.21
C LEU A 198 -0.87 7.43 6.12
N VAL A 199 -1.31 8.66 5.88
CA VAL A 199 -2.75 9.00 5.74
C VAL A 199 -3.35 8.27 4.53
N GLY A 200 -2.63 8.24 3.40
CA GLY A 200 -3.01 7.50 2.19
C GLY A 200 -3.16 5.99 2.43
N ALA A 201 -2.27 5.40 3.23
CA ALA A 201 -2.39 3.99 3.62
C ALA A 201 -3.65 3.73 4.45
N LEU A 202 -3.97 4.63 5.40
CA LEU A 202 -5.15 4.54 6.24
C LEU A 202 -6.44 4.67 5.41
N THR A 203 -6.48 5.59 4.45
CA THR A 203 -7.64 5.78 3.56
C THR A 203 -7.81 4.64 2.56
N ALA A 204 -6.72 4.03 2.09
CA ALA A 204 -6.75 2.90 1.17
C ALA A 204 -7.10 1.56 1.84
N TYR A 205 -6.79 1.40 3.12
CA TYR A 205 -6.97 0.12 3.83
C TYR A 205 -8.39 -0.47 3.73
N PRO A 206 -9.50 0.27 3.92
CA PRO A 206 -10.86 -0.27 3.80
C PRO A 206 -11.20 -0.76 2.38
N ILE A 207 -10.70 -0.07 1.36
CA ILE A 207 -10.89 -0.46 -0.05
C ILE A 207 -10.10 -1.74 -0.33
N ASN A 208 -8.84 -1.81 0.10
CA ASN A 208 -8.02 -3.01 -0.04
C ASN A 208 -8.60 -4.19 0.74
N TRP A 209 -9.20 -3.96 1.91
CA TRP A 209 -9.89 -4.99 2.67
C TRP A 209 -11.01 -5.62 1.84
N TRP A 210 -11.83 -4.77 1.19
CA TRP A 210 -12.91 -5.23 0.34
C TRP A 210 -12.39 -6.01 -0.88
N LEU A 211 -11.34 -5.50 -1.54
CA LEU A 211 -10.72 -6.15 -2.70
C LEU A 211 -10.16 -7.54 -2.36
N VAL A 212 -9.45 -7.66 -1.23
CA VAL A 212 -8.88 -8.94 -0.75
C VAL A 212 -9.98 -9.88 -0.29
N LYS A 213 -10.98 -9.39 0.48
CA LYS A 213 -12.12 -10.21 0.92
C LYS A 213 -12.89 -10.79 -0.26
N LYS A 214 -12.94 -10.06 -1.39
CA LYS A 214 -13.63 -10.47 -2.61
C LYS A 214 -12.74 -11.14 -3.66
N GLN A 215 -11.47 -11.41 -3.33
CA GLN A 215 -10.52 -12.09 -4.22
C GLN A 215 -10.33 -11.35 -5.56
N LEU A 216 -10.50 -10.02 -5.55
CA LEU A 216 -10.15 -9.16 -6.69
C LEU A 216 -8.68 -8.76 -6.65
N LYS A 217 -8.07 -8.78 -5.46
CA LYS A 217 -6.65 -8.48 -5.22
C LYS A 217 -6.09 -9.54 -4.27
N HIS A 218 -4.84 -9.91 -4.46
CA HIS A 218 -4.12 -10.81 -3.55
C HIS A 218 -3.66 -10.05 -2.30
N GLY A 219 -3.42 -10.80 -1.22
CA GLY A 219 -2.76 -10.30 -0.01
C GLY A 219 -1.30 -10.73 0.06
N MET A 220 -0.80 -11.02 1.27
CA MET A 220 0.58 -11.50 1.50
C MET A 220 0.77 -12.93 1.01
N GLY A 221 1.94 -13.18 0.42
CA GLY A 221 2.33 -14.47 -0.12
C GLY A 221 3.46 -15.12 0.67
N THR A 222 3.95 -16.25 0.19
CA THR A 222 5.18 -16.85 0.70
C THR A 222 5.87 -17.53 -0.48
N GLU A 223 7.19 -17.42 -0.60
CA GLU A 223 7.94 -18.05 -1.69
C GLU A 223 7.73 -19.58 -1.72
N ARG A 224 7.47 -20.19 -0.56
CA ARG A 224 7.17 -21.62 -0.41
C ARG A 224 5.84 -22.03 -1.03
N ALA A 225 4.82 -21.17 -0.97
CA ALA A 225 3.47 -21.46 -1.46
C ALA A 225 3.24 -20.92 -2.89
N LEU A 226 3.70 -19.69 -3.16
CA LEU A 226 3.39 -18.93 -4.37
C LEU A 226 4.60 -18.69 -5.29
N GLY A 227 5.83 -18.91 -4.80
CA GLY A 227 7.08 -18.59 -5.51
C GLY A 227 7.37 -19.41 -6.77
N LYS A 228 6.53 -20.40 -7.08
CA LYS A 228 6.64 -21.26 -8.28
C LYS A 228 5.34 -21.31 -9.11
N GLY A 229 4.42 -20.35 -8.92
CA GLY A 229 3.13 -20.35 -9.62
C GLY A 229 2.13 -21.37 -9.06
N GLY A 230 2.25 -21.71 -7.78
CA GLY A 230 1.27 -22.54 -7.07
C GLY A 230 -0.03 -21.77 -6.77
N PRO A 231 -1.18 -22.46 -6.62
CA PRO A 231 -2.43 -21.82 -6.25
C PRO A 231 -2.28 -21.13 -4.87
N PRO A 232 -2.98 -20.01 -4.63
CA PRO A 232 -3.07 -19.42 -3.29
C PRO A 232 -3.48 -20.50 -2.28
N PRO A 233 -2.91 -20.51 -1.06
CA PRO A 233 -3.40 -21.40 -0.03
C PRO A 233 -4.89 -21.14 0.12
N GLU A 234 -5.67 -22.20 -0.14
CA GLU A 234 -7.11 -22.18 0.04
C GLU A 234 -7.35 -21.69 1.47
N ARG A 235 -8.09 -20.60 1.60
CA ARG A 235 -8.51 -20.10 2.91
C ARG A 235 -9.17 -21.30 3.57
N ALA A 236 -8.55 -21.84 4.61
CA ALA A 236 -9.10 -22.97 5.34
C ALA A 236 -10.52 -22.60 5.78
N THR A 237 -11.52 -22.96 4.97
CA THR A 237 -12.82 -23.36 5.48
C THR A 237 -12.45 -24.48 6.43
N ASP A 238 -12.75 -24.30 7.69
CA ASP A 238 -12.15 -25.02 8.80
C ASP A 238 -12.93 -26.31 9.08
N PRO A 239 -12.47 -27.51 8.65
CA PRO A 239 -12.83 -28.77 9.26
C PRO A 239 -11.83 -29.17 10.37
N ALA A 240 -10.77 -28.38 10.60
CA ALA A 240 -9.70 -28.73 11.54
C ALA A 240 -10.13 -28.53 13.01
N ILE A 241 -11.06 -27.60 13.29
CA ILE A 241 -11.68 -27.50 14.62
C ILE A 241 -12.65 -28.68 14.89
N THR A 242 -13.30 -29.22 13.87
CA THR A 242 -14.15 -30.42 13.99
C THR A 242 -13.31 -31.70 14.14
N ALA A 243 -12.12 -31.74 13.54
CA ALA A 243 -11.20 -32.87 13.65
C ALA A 243 -10.52 -32.96 15.03
N TYR A 244 -10.18 -31.83 15.66
CA TYR A 244 -9.59 -31.84 17.01
C TYR A 244 -10.58 -32.25 18.11
N THR A 245 -11.88 -31.99 17.91
CA THR A 245 -12.94 -32.44 18.82
C THR A 245 -13.34 -33.91 18.60
N ALA A 246 -13.10 -34.47 17.41
CA ALA A 246 -13.31 -35.89 17.11
C ALA A 246 -12.07 -36.77 17.43
N ALA A 247 -10.86 -36.22 17.34
CA ALA A 247 -9.60 -36.96 17.57
C ALA A 247 -9.37 -37.30 19.05
N SER A 248 -9.98 -36.58 19.99
CA SER A 248 -9.97 -36.94 21.41
C SER A 248 -10.94 -38.07 21.78
N ALA A 249 -11.85 -38.47 20.87
CA ALA A 249 -12.79 -39.56 21.06
C ALA A 249 -12.36 -40.89 20.38
N ALA A 250 -11.30 -40.89 19.58
CA ALA A 250 -10.91 -42.03 18.73
C ALA A 250 -9.70 -42.85 19.22
N HIS A 251 -9.17 -42.59 20.42
CA HIS A 251 -8.06 -43.35 21.02
C HIS A 251 -8.44 -44.73 21.60
N MET A 252 -9.59 -45.30 21.20
CA MET A 252 -9.91 -46.72 21.41
C MET A 252 -10.47 -47.31 20.12
N ARG A 253 -9.60 -47.84 19.26
CA ARG A 253 -9.80 -49.10 18.48
C ARG A 253 -8.67 -49.34 17.46
N VAL A 254 -7.78 -50.26 17.86
CA VAL A 254 -7.25 -51.42 17.11
C VAL A 254 -6.91 -51.30 15.60
N ALA A 255 -5.64 -51.59 15.33
CA ALA A 255 -4.99 -52.23 14.18
C ALA A 255 -5.84 -52.76 12.99
N ALA A 256 -5.35 -52.51 11.76
CA ALA A 256 -4.85 -53.54 10.82
C ALA A 256 -4.70 -52.99 9.37
N ASP A 257 -3.67 -53.50 8.69
CA ASP A 257 -3.48 -53.71 7.23
C ASP A 257 -3.31 -52.56 6.20
N ALA A 258 -2.06 -52.47 5.73
CA ALA A 258 -1.55 -52.86 4.39
C ALA A 258 -2.19 -52.38 3.06
N SER A 259 -1.26 -52.01 2.15
CA SER A 259 -1.28 -52.14 0.67
C SER A 259 -1.54 -50.88 -0.18
N ALA A 260 -0.57 -50.54 -1.05
CA ALA A 260 -0.58 -49.49 -2.08
C ALA A 260 -1.25 -49.96 -3.40
N PRO A 261 -1.14 -49.32 -4.59
CA PRO A 261 -0.81 -47.92 -4.99
C PRO A 261 -1.78 -47.32 -6.07
N GLY A 262 -1.61 -46.04 -6.41
CA GLY A 262 -2.00 -45.51 -7.74
C GLY A 262 -3.03 -44.38 -7.75
N GLY A 263 -2.58 -43.14 -7.99
CA GLY A 263 -3.45 -41.98 -8.16
C GLY A 263 -2.86 -41.00 -9.17
N GLN A 264 -3.54 -40.87 -10.31
CA GLN A 264 -3.18 -40.06 -11.47
C GLN A 264 -2.99 -38.58 -11.10
N HIS A 265 -1.94 -37.96 -11.63
CA HIS A 265 -1.75 -36.51 -11.63
C HIS A 265 -2.82 -35.86 -12.50
N ALA A 266 -3.94 -35.44 -11.89
CA ALA A 266 -4.88 -34.53 -12.50
C ALA A 266 -4.29 -33.10 -12.45
N THR A 267 -3.85 -32.60 -13.60
CA THR A 267 -3.49 -31.20 -13.81
C THR A 267 -4.75 -30.34 -13.75
N GLY A 268 -5.15 -29.93 -12.54
CA GLY A 268 -6.21 -28.96 -12.32
C GLY A 268 -5.76 -27.55 -12.69
N HIS A 269 -6.10 -27.11 -13.90
CA HIS A 269 -6.07 -25.69 -14.27
C HIS A 269 -7.13 -24.94 -13.45
N HIS A 270 -6.78 -24.52 -12.24
CA HIS A 270 -7.64 -23.66 -11.43
C HIS A 270 -7.44 -22.21 -11.83
N ASN A 271 -8.34 -21.77 -12.70
CA ASN A 271 -8.63 -20.37 -12.97
C ASN A 271 -8.85 -19.65 -11.63
N MET A 272 -8.25 -18.47 -11.45
CA MET A 272 -8.55 -17.54 -10.34
C MET A 272 -10.02 -17.11 -10.46
N GLY A 273 -10.93 -18.00 -10.05
CA GLY A 273 -12.36 -17.77 -10.01
C GLY A 273 -12.67 -16.88 -8.83
N GLY A 274 -12.37 -15.58 -8.97
CA GLY A 274 -12.87 -14.57 -8.06
C GLY A 274 -14.38 -14.75 -7.91
N GLN A 275 -14.92 -14.55 -6.71
CA GLN A 275 -16.37 -14.52 -6.51
C GLN A 275 -16.98 -13.66 -7.62
N HIS A 276 -18.01 -14.15 -8.31
CA HIS A 276 -18.60 -13.43 -9.44
C HIS A 276 -19.28 -12.15 -8.91
N ILE A 277 -18.53 -11.05 -8.79
CA ILE A 277 -19.06 -9.77 -8.34
C ILE A 277 -19.80 -9.15 -9.52
N SER A 278 -21.07 -8.79 -9.29
CA SER A 278 -21.86 -8.09 -10.31
C SER A 278 -21.15 -6.82 -10.78
N ALA A 279 -21.28 -6.52 -12.08
CA ALA A 279 -20.74 -5.29 -12.65
C ALA A 279 -21.26 -4.05 -11.91
N SER A 280 -22.51 -4.07 -11.45
CA SER A 280 -23.11 -3.01 -10.64
C SER A 280 -22.37 -2.75 -9.32
N ARG A 281 -21.92 -3.81 -8.63
CA ARG A 281 -21.18 -3.66 -7.37
C ARG A 281 -19.76 -3.16 -7.60
N LYS A 282 -19.11 -3.59 -8.70
CA LYS A 282 -17.81 -3.01 -9.11
C LYS A 282 -17.97 -1.52 -9.45
N ALA A 283 -18.98 -1.17 -10.23
CA ALA A 283 -19.28 0.23 -10.55
C ALA A 283 -19.57 1.07 -9.30
N ALA A 284 -20.32 0.55 -8.33
CA ALA A 284 -20.61 1.25 -7.08
C ALA A 284 -19.33 1.54 -6.27
N VAL A 285 -18.40 0.58 -6.18
CA VAL A 285 -17.13 0.78 -5.47
C VAL A 285 -16.21 1.73 -6.23
N ALA A 286 -16.17 1.65 -7.56
CA ALA A 286 -15.46 2.62 -8.39
C ALA A 286 -15.97 4.05 -8.16
N LEU A 287 -17.29 4.26 -8.21
CA LEU A 287 -17.93 5.55 -7.93
C LEU A 287 -17.65 6.05 -6.52
N LEU A 288 -17.70 5.15 -5.53
CA LEU A 288 -17.35 5.49 -4.14
C LEU A 288 -15.89 5.94 -4.04
N SER A 289 -14.96 5.25 -4.71
CA SER A 289 -13.54 5.62 -4.71
C SER A 289 -13.29 6.97 -5.38
N LEU A 290 -14.01 7.27 -6.47
CA LEU A 290 -13.95 8.57 -7.14
C LEU A 290 -14.55 9.68 -6.28
N LEU A 291 -15.65 9.41 -5.58
CA LEU A 291 -16.23 10.35 -4.61
C LEU A 291 -15.24 10.63 -3.48
N LEU A 292 -14.57 9.60 -2.96
CA LEU A 292 -13.55 9.74 -1.92
C LEU A 292 -12.39 10.62 -2.42
N LEU A 293 -11.90 10.40 -3.64
CA LEU A 293 -10.87 11.23 -4.28
C LEU A 293 -11.34 12.68 -4.46
N ALA A 294 -12.57 12.87 -4.93
CA ALA A 294 -13.16 14.20 -5.12
C ALA A 294 -13.31 14.96 -3.80
N VAL A 295 -13.68 14.27 -2.72
CA VAL A 295 -13.72 14.85 -1.36
C VAL A 295 -12.32 15.24 -0.91
N GLY A 296 -11.31 14.38 -1.09
CA GLY A 296 -9.92 14.70 -0.75
C GLY A 296 -9.40 15.94 -1.50
N TYR A 297 -9.67 16.01 -2.82
CA TYR A 297 -9.32 17.17 -3.65
C TYR A 297 -10.09 18.43 -3.23
N TYR A 298 -11.38 18.31 -2.93
CA TYR A 298 -12.19 19.43 -2.43
C TYR A 298 -11.62 19.98 -1.12
N LEU A 299 -11.28 19.12 -0.16
CA LEU A 299 -10.65 19.55 1.10
C LEU A 299 -9.32 20.26 0.86
N ALA A 300 -8.49 19.77 -0.06
CA ALA A 300 -7.25 20.44 -0.45
C ALA A 300 -7.50 21.82 -1.05
N ALA A 301 -8.50 21.97 -1.92
CA ALA A 301 -8.86 23.25 -2.54
C ALA A 301 -9.50 24.25 -1.56
N GLN A 302 -10.20 23.77 -0.53
CA GLN A 302 -10.85 24.63 0.48
C GLN A 302 -9.88 25.10 1.56
N TYR A 303 -8.92 24.25 1.96
CA TYR A 303 -8.07 24.50 3.12
C TYR A 303 -6.58 24.68 2.78
N GLY A 304 -6.23 24.65 1.50
CA GLY A 304 -4.90 24.96 0.99
C GLY A 304 -4.97 25.68 -0.35
N ASP A 305 -3.83 25.80 -1.03
CA ASP A 305 -3.72 26.58 -2.27
C ASP A 305 -3.18 25.72 -3.43
N LEU A 306 -3.99 25.53 -4.46
CA LEU A 306 -3.63 24.75 -5.65
C LEU A 306 -2.77 25.55 -6.66
N SER A 307 -2.61 26.85 -6.45
CA SER A 307 -1.79 27.72 -7.31
C SER A 307 -0.30 27.73 -6.93
N MET A 308 0.02 27.20 -5.73
CA MET A 308 1.37 27.15 -5.16
C MET A 308 2.41 26.56 -6.12
N ARG A 309 3.62 27.12 -6.08
CA ARG A 309 4.77 26.67 -6.87
C ARG A 309 6.04 26.55 -6.02
N PRO A 310 6.86 25.51 -6.23
CA PRO A 310 8.17 25.41 -5.62
C PRO A 310 9.06 26.62 -5.92
N GLY A 311 9.68 27.19 -4.89
CA GLY A 311 10.61 28.33 -4.98
C GLY A 311 9.98 29.72 -5.17
N MET A 312 8.65 29.87 -5.10
CA MET A 312 7.99 31.18 -5.06
C MET A 312 7.68 31.61 -3.61
N PRO A 313 7.99 32.86 -3.21
CA PRO A 313 7.57 33.39 -1.91
C PRO A 313 6.04 33.43 -1.77
N MET A 314 5.54 33.21 -0.56
CA MET A 314 4.10 33.26 -0.25
C MET A 314 3.47 34.59 -0.65
N ASP A 315 4.17 35.68 -0.35
CA ASP A 315 3.79 37.07 -0.61
C ASP A 315 3.76 37.45 -2.10
N ALA A 316 4.24 36.58 -2.99
CA ALA A 316 4.16 36.76 -4.44
C ALA A 316 2.98 36.01 -5.10
N MET A 317 2.15 35.31 -4.32
CA MET A 317 1.04 34.50 -4.85
C MET A 317 -0.28 35.29 -4.90
N PRO A 318 -0.91 35.43 -6.09
CA PRO A 318 -2.19 36.12 -6.21
C PRO A 318 -3.34 35.30 -5.63
N GLY A 319 -4.11 35.87 -4.70
CA GLY A 319 -5.38 35.30 -4.22
C GLY A 319 -5.41 34.80 -2.75
N MET A 320 -4.44 35.17 -1.92
CA MET A 320 -4.34 34.72 -0.53
C MET A 320 -5.32 35.46 0.42
N ASP A 321 -6.63 35.30 0.22
CA ASP A 321 -7.62 35.64 1.26
C ASP A 321 -7.78 34.43 2.19
N MET A 322 -6.96 34.37 3.24
CA MET A 322 -7.04 33.32 4.26
C MET A 322 -8.32 33.46 5.10
N PRO A 323 -9.10 32.38 5.35
CA PRO A 323 -10.20 32.42 6.31
C PRO A 323 -9.64 32.69 7.71
N GLY A 324 -9.83 33.90 8.22
CA GLY A 324 -9.24 34.38 9.47
C GLY A 324 -8.68 35.81 9.37
N HIS A 325 -8.52 36.35 8.17
CA HIS A 325 -8.31 37.78 7.95
C HIS A 325 -9.66 38.50 7.84
N GLN A 326 -10.27 38.82 8.98
CA GLN A 326 -11.11 40.01 9.08
C GLN A 326 -10.32 41.05 9.88
N MET A 327 -10.32 42.28 9.35
CA MET A 327 -9.63 43.46 9.89
C MET A 327 -9.94 43.72 11.36
#